data_AF-A0A933ZXZ4-F1
#
_entry.id   AF-A0A933ZXZ4-F1
#
_cell.length_a   1.000
_cell.length_b   1.000
_cell.length_c   1.000
_cell.angle_alpha   90.00
_cell.angle_beta   90.00
_cell.angle_gamma   90.00
#
_symmetry.space_group_name_H-M   'P 1'
#
loop_
_entity.id
_entity.type
_entity.pdbx_description
1 polymer ?
#
loop_
_entity_poly.entity_id
_entity_poly.type
_entity_poly.pdbx_seq_one_letter_code
_entity_poly.pdbx_strand_id
1 'polypeptide(L)'
;MKVGLVHDWLVGMRGGERVVEAFCELFPDADLFTLLHIPKACSPVIERMRLHKSFIDKLPFAHERYRHYLPLFPHAIETFDFTGYDLVLSSSHCVAKGVVVPTSAVHVSYVHTPMRYLWDQYPEYFGPGRAGLLTRAAMRTCSTFLRTWDEASANRVDVFVAN
;
A
#
# COMPACT_ATOMS: atom_id res chain seq x y z
N MET A 1 -6.66 -22.67 -5.30
CA MET A 1 -5.67 -21.59 -5.21
C MET A 1 -6.28 -20.45 -4.41
N LYS A 2 -5.71 -20.09 -3.26
CA LYS A 2 -6.14 -18.97 -2.44
C LYS A 2 -5.32 -17.74 -2.79
N VAL A 3 -5.99 -16.66 -3.20
CA VAL A 3 -5.36 -15.44 -3.72
C VAL A 3 -5.61 -14.27 -2.77
N GLY A 4 -4.55 -13.53 -2.47
CA GLY A 4 -4.58 -12.30 -1.70
C GLY A 4 -4.25 -11.11 -2.59
N LEU A 5 -5.20 -10.19 -2.76
CA LEU A 5 -4.97 -8.92 -3.44
C LEU A 5 -4.55 -7.87 -2.42
N VAL A 6 -3.58 -7.03 -2.74
CA VAL A 6 -3.10 -6.00 -1.81
C VAL A 6 -3.07 -4.65 -2.50
N HIS A 7 -3.62 -3.62 -1.86
CA HIS A 7 -3.53 -2.25 -2.33
C HIS A 7 -3.19 -1.29 -1.19
N ASP A 8 -2.54 -0.16 -1.49
CA ASP A 8 -2.08 0.76 -0.45
C ASP A 8 -3.22 1.35 0.38
N TRP A 9 -4.26 1.89 -0.27
CA TRP A 9 -5.45 2.43 0.37
C TRP A 9 -6.59 2.55 -0.65
N LEU A 10 -7.83 2.42 -0.19
CA LEU A 10 -9.03 2.52 -1.04
C LEU A 10 -9.82 3.79 -0.70
N VAL A 11 -9.41 4.93 -1.24
CA VAL A 11 -9.96 6.26 -0.91
C VAL A 11 -10.64 6.96 -2.08
N GLY A 12 -10.69 6.33 -3.24
CA GLY A 12 -11.23 6.91 -4.48
C GLY A 12 -10.73 6.15 -5.71
N MET A 13 -11.33 6.37 -6.88
CA MET A 13 -10.85 5.76 -8.13
C MET A 13 -9.77 6.60 -8.82
N ARG A 14 -8.55 6.06 -8.95
CA ARG A 14 -7.45 6.56 -9.79
C ARG A 14 -6.79 5.40 -10.54
N GLY A 15 -5.60 5.62 -11.11
CA GLY A 15 -4.89 4.60 -11.91
C GLY A 15 -4.58 3.32 -11.13
N GLY A 16 -4.20 3.43 -9.86
CA GLY A 16 -3.92 2.27 -9.01
C GLY A 16 -5.14 1.39 -8.77
N GLU A 17 -6.28 2.03 -8.50
CA GLU A 17 -7.55 1.37 -8.24
C GLU A 17 -8.16 0.77 -9.52
N ARG A 18 -7.86 1.31 -10.71
CA ARG A 18 -8.21 0.66 -11.99
C ARG A 18 -7.50 -0.68 -12.18
N VAL A 19 -6.25 -0.77 -11.76
CA VAL A 19 -5.50 -2.03 -11.82
C VAL A 19 -6.02 -3.02 -10.78
N VAL A 20 -6.33 -2.56 -9.56
CA VAL A 20 -6.95 -3.41 -8.53
C VAL A 20 -8.32 -3.89 -8.96
N GLU A 21 -9.14 -3.05 -9.58
CA GLU A 21 -10.43 -3.43 -10.17
C GLU A 21 -10.26 -4.59 -11.16
N ALA A 22 -9.30 -4.52 -12.08
CA ALA A 22 -9.00 -5.62 -13.00
C ALA A 22 -8.52 -6.89 -12.25
N PHE A 23 -7.75 -6.75 -11.17
CA PHE A 23 -7.35 -7.89 -10.35
C PHE A 23 -8.54 -8.54 -9.65
N CYS A 24 -9.49 -7.73 -9.15
CA CYS A 24 -10.73 -8.23 -8.56
C CYS A 24 -11.63 -8.93 -9.58
N GLU A 25 -11.67 -8.47 -10.83
CA GLU A 25 -12.38 -9.16 -11.91
C GLU A 25 -11.73 -10.50 -12.26
N LEU A 26 -10.40 -10.56 -12.26
CA LEU A 26 -9.65 -11.79 -12.52
C LEU A 26 -9.77 -12.80 -11.37
N PHE A 27 -9.84 -12.32 -10.13
CA PHE A 27 -9.93 -13.13 -8.91
C PHE A 27 -11.11 -12.69 -8.03
N PRO A 28 -12.36 -12.98 -8.44
CA PRO A 28 -13.56 -12.49 -7.75
C PRO A 28 -13.72 -13.07 -6.33
N ASP A 29 -13.14 -14.25 -6.08
CA ASP A 29 -13.18 -14.91 -4.77
C ASP A 29 -11.96 -14.61 -3.89
N ALA A 30 -11.08 -13.68 -4.29
CA ALA A 30 -9.90 -13.31 -3.51
C ALA A 30 -10.24 -12.47 -2.27
N ASP A 31 -9.33 -12.50 -1.30
CA ASP A 31 -9.34 -11.56 -0.17
C ASP A 31 -8.57 -10.29 -0.56
N LEU A 32 -9.11 -9.11 -0.25
CA LEU A 32 -8.51 -7.82 -0.59
C LEU A 32 -8.01 -7.09 0.65
N PHE A 33 -6.71 -6.89 0.73
CA PHE A 33 -6.00 -6.26 1.84
C PHE A 33 -5.67 -4.80 1.52
N THR A 34 -5.88 -3.91 2.48
CA THR A 34 -5.61 -2.48 2.31
C THR A 34 -5.33 -1.78 3.63
N LEU A 35 -4.51 -0.72 3.65
CA LEU A 35 -4.26 -0.01 4.91
C LEU A 35 -5.54 0.61 5.48
N LEU A 36 -6.37 1.18 4.61
CA LEU A 36 -7.63 1.84 4.97
C LEU A 36 -8.59 1.89 3.78
N HIS A 37 -9.88 2.04 4.06
CA HIS A 37 -10.92 2.11 3.05
C HIS A 37 -12.00 3.11 3.44
N ILE A 38 -12.33 4.01 2.51
CA ILE A 38 -13.49 4.88 2.61
C ILE A 38 -14.66 4.18 1.90
N PRO A 39 -15.74 3.81 2.61
CA PRO A 39 -16.86 3.10 2.02
C PRO A 39 -17.44 3.82 0.80
N LYS A 40 -17.74 3.07 -0.27
CA LYS A 40 -18.31 3.59 -1.53
C LYS A 40 -17.39 4.56 -2.30
N ALA A 41 -16.12 4.66 -1.93
CA ALA A 41 -15.17 5.49 -2.67
C ALA A 41 -14.64 4.78 -3.92
N CYS A 42 -14.73 3.46 -3.99
CA CYS A 42 -14.22 2.65 -5.08
C CYS A 42 -15.36 2.08 -5.95
N SER A 43 -15.00 1.38 -7.02
CA SER A 43 -15.98 0.79 -7.93
C SER A 43 -16.79 -0.32 -7.27
N PRO A 44 -17.99 -0.64 -7.78
CA PRO A 44 -18.80 -1.74 -7.26
C PRO A 44 -18.08 -3.08 -7.27
N VAL A 45 -17.10 -3.29 -8.16
CA VAL A 45 -16.29 -4.51 -8.20
C VAL A 45 -15.44 -4.61 -6.94
N ILE A 46 -14.68 -3.57 -6.62
CA ILE A 46 -13.82 -3.51 -5.43
C ILE A 46 -14.68 -3.60 -4.15
N GLU A 47 -15.79 -2.87 -4.10
CA GLU A 47 -16.66 -2.81 -2.91
C GLU A 47 -17.36 -4.14 -2.58
N ARG A 48 -17.36 -5.12 -3.49
CA ARG A 48 -17.90 -6.47 -3.25
C ARG A 48 -16.85 -7.45 -2.69
N MET A 49 -15.58 -7.10 -2.70
CA MET A 49 -14.51 -7.99 -2.25
C MET A 49 -14.55 -8.20 -0.73
N ARG A 50 -13.98 -9.33 -0.28
CA ARG A 50 -13.75 -9.58 1.14
C ARG A 50 -12.60 -8.70 1.63
N LEU A 51 -12.93 -7.55 2.21
CA LEU A 51 -11.98 -6.51 2.59
C LEU A 51 -11.35 -6.75 3.96
N HIS A 52 -10.02 -6.71 4.01
CA HIS A 52 -9.19 -6.76 5.21
C HIS A 52 -8.44 -5.43 5.35
N LYS A 53 -8.69 -4.74 6.46
CA LYS A 53 -8.12 -3.41 6.72
C LYS A 53 -7.09 -3.47 7.83
N SER A 54 -6.03 -2.67 7.71
CA SER A 54 -5.03 -2.57 8.78
C SER A 54 -5.58 -1.82 10.00
N PHE A 55 -4.80 -1.77 11.09
CA PHE A 55 -5.15 -0.97 12.26
C PHE A 55 -5.22 0.54 11.96
N ILE A 56 -4.58 1.02 10.88
CA ILE A 56 -4.60 2.44 10.47
C ILE A 56 -6.02 2.93 10.22
N ASP A 57 -6.89 2.09 9.65
CA ASP A 57 -8.28 2.44 9.35
C ASP A 57 -9.09 2.85 10.60
N LYS A 58 -8.66 2.41 11.79
CA LYS A 58 -9.30 2.69 13.08
C LYS A 58 -8.71 3.90 13.81
N LEU A 59 -7.65 4.51 13.27
CA LEU A 59 -7.00 5.65 13.91
C LEU A 59 -7.80 6.95 13.70
N PRO A 60 -7.67 7.94 14.61
CA PRO A 60 -8.36 9.23 14.48
C PRO A 60 -8.08 9.91 13.13
N PHE A 61 -9.11 10.42 12.46
CA PHE A 61 -8.96 11.11 11.17
C PHE A 61 -8.34 10.25 10.04
N ALA A 62 -8.35 8.91 10.15
CA ALA A 62 -7.80 8.03 9.11
C ALA A 62 -8.36 8.36 7.72
N HIS A 63 -9.66 8.64 7.60
CA HIS A 63 -10.29 8.89 6.28
C HIS A 63 -10.05 10.31 5.74
N GLU A 64 -9.58 11.24 6.58
CA GLU A 64 -9.33 12.65 6.19
C GLU A 64 -7.84 12.97 6.03
N ARG A 65 -7.00 12.31 6.84
CA ARG A 65 -5.61 12.69 7.11
C ARG A 65 -4.66 11.49 7.05
N TYR A 66 -5.04 10.38 6.41
CA TYR A 66 -4.23 9.15 6.37
C TYR A 66 -2.77 9.36 5.99
N ARG A 67 -2.45 10.30 5.09
CA ARG A 67 -1.07 10.56 4.65
C ARG A 67 -0.12 10.94 5.80
N HIS A 68 -0.66 11.45 6.92
CA HIS A 68 0.14 11.74 8.12
C HIS A 68 0.59 10.46 8.85
N TYR A 69 -0.05 9.32 8.58
CA TYR A 69 0.36 8.01 9.08
C TYR A 69 1.43 7.34 8.23
N LEU A 70 2.02 8.03 7.25
CA LEU A 70 3.10 7.51 6.42
C LEU A 70 4.21 6.80 7.23
N PRO A 71 4.69 7.32 8.38
CA PRO A 71 5.69 6.61 9.20
C PRO A 71 5.22 5.25 9.76
N LEU A 72 3.91 5.03 9.89
CA LEU A 72 3.31 3.81 10.41
C LEU A 72 2.95 2.80 9.31
N PHE A 73 2.87 3.23 8.05
CA PHE A 73 2.47 2.37 6.93
C PHE A 73 3.35 1.13 6.74
N PRO A 74 4.69 1.19 6.87
CA PRO A 74 5.54 0.00 6.84
C PRO A 74 5.12 -1.07 7.86
N HIS A 75 4.87 -0.66 9.10
CA HIS A 75 4.46 -1.60 10.13
C HIS A 75 3.06 -2.15 9.84
N ALA A 76 2.13 -1.29 9.44
CA ALA A 76 0.76 -1.67 9.15
C ALA A 76 0.65 -2.69 8.00
N ILE A 77 1.40 -2.51 6.92
CA ILE A 77 1.35 -3.43 5.78
C ILE A 77 1.94 -4.80 6.13
N GLU A 78 2.96 -4.85 6.98
CA GLU A 78 3.61 -6.09 7.42
C GLU A 78 2.79 -6.88 8.45
N THR A 79 1.73 -6.29 9.02
CA THR A 79 0.84 -7.01 9.97
C THR A 79 -0.16 -7.95 9.29
N PHE A 80 -0.32 -7.89 7.98
CA PHE A 80 -1.23 -8.79 7.28
C PHE A 80 -0.68 -10.22 7.24
N ASP A 81 -1.55 -11.18 7.57
CA ASP A 81 -1.22 -12.60 7.58
C ASP A 81 -1.63 -13.28 6.27
N PHE A 82 -0.64 -13.79 5.55
CA PHE A 82 -0.82 -14.54 4.30
C PHE A 82 -0.60 -16.05 4.47
N THR A 83 -0.71 -16.58 5.70
CA THR A 83 -0.71 -18.03 5.94
C THR A 83 -1.81 -18.71 5.13
N GLY A 84 -1.41 -19.74 4.36
CA GLY A 84 -2.33 -20.53 3.53
C GLY A 84 -2.76 -19.87 2.22
N TYR A 85 -2.12 -18.77 1.82
CA TYR A 85 -2.25 -18.21 0.47
C TYR A 85 -1.24 -18.87 -0.47
N ASP A 86 -1.64 -19.01 -1.73
CA ASP A 86 -0.79 -19.56 -2.80
C ASP A 86 -0.19 -18.43 -3.66
N LEU A 87 -0.94 -17.32 -3.80
CA LEU A 87 -0.57 -16.15 -4.60
C LEU A 87 -0.94 -14.87 -3.86
N VAL A 88 -0.01 -13.94 -3.82
CA VAL A 88 -0.25 -12.56 -3.36
C VAL A 88 0.08 -11.61 -4.50
N LEU A 89 -0.90 -10.80 -4.89
CA LEU A 89 -0.78 -9.82 -5.96
C LEU A 89 -0.96 -8.42 -5.38
N SER A 90 0.13 -7.65 -5.30
CA SER A 90 0.08 -6.28 -4.79
C SER A 90 0.06 -5.24 -5.91
N SER A 91 -0.82 -4.26 -5.80
CA SER A 91 -0.84 -3.03 -6.61
C SER A 91 -0.29 -1.90 -5.74
N SER A 92 0.96 -1.51 -6.00
CA SER A 92 1.71 -0.64 -5.09
C SER A 92 2.22 0.64 -5.74
N HIS A 93 2.04 1.73 -5.01
CA HIS A 93 2.70 3.03 -5.23
C HIS A 93 3.29 3.59 -3.93
N CYS A 94 3.16 2.83 -2.83
CA CYS A 94 3.60 3.21 -1.51
C CYS A 94 4.19 1.99 -0.78
N VAL A 95 3.40 1.26 0.00
CA VAL A 95 3.87 0.18 0.88
C VAL A 95 3.35 -1.21 0.52
N ALA A 96 2.34 -1.36 -0.33
CA ALA A 96 1.70 -2.64 -0.63
C ALA A 96 2.67 -3.71 -1.18
N LYS A 97 3.78 -3.31 -1.83
CA LYS A 97 4.86 -4.24 -2.20
C LYS A 97 5.63 -4.82 -1.02
N GLY A 98 5.47 -4.26 0.17
CA GLY A 98 6.19 -4.62 1.38
C GLY A 98 5.43 -5.57 2.29
N VAL A 99 4.36 -6.21 1.83
CA VAL A 99 3.76 -7.33 2.57
C VAL A 99 4.78 -8.43 2.86
N VAL A 100 4.54 -9.20 3.92
CA VAL A 100 5.34 -10.37 4.27
C VAL A 100 4.54 -11.61 3.88
N VAL A 101 5.03 -12.34 2.89
CA VAL A 101 4.39 -13.57 2.42
C VAL A 101 5.17 -14.81 2.89
N PRO A 102 4.51 -15.96 3.11
CA PRO A 102 5.22 -17.20 3.36
C PRO A 102 5.96 -17.65 2.10
N THR A 103 7.06 -18.40 2.26
CA THR A 103 7.85 -18.93 1.13
C THR A 103 7.09 -19.92 0.25
N SER A 104 5.91 -20.38 0.69
CA SER A 104 5.00 -21.23 -0.09
C SER A 104 4.11 -20.44 -1.05
N ALA A 105 4.00 -19.12 -0.89
CA ALA A 105 3.22 -18.25 -1.74
C ALA A 105 4.13 -17.51 -2.72
N VAL A 106 3.65 -17.28 -3.94
CA VAL A 106 4.33 -16.38 -4.88
C VAL A 106 3.84 -14.95 -4.66
N HIS A 107 4.75 -14.01 -4.53
CA HIS A 107 4.45 -12.58 -4.47
C HIS A 107 4.78 -11.88 -5.78
N VAL A 108 3.73 -11.43 -6.46
CA VAL A 108 3.83 -10.54 -7.63
C VAL A 108 3.48 -9.12 -7.22
N SER A 109 4.36 -8.16 -7.51
CA SER A 109 4.10 -6.75 -7.24
C SER A 109 4.00 -5.94 -8.54
N TYR A 110 2.82 -5.40 -8.79
CA TYR A 110 2.57 -4.39 -9.79
C TYR A 110 2.89 -3.01 -9.20
N VAL A 111 4.00 -2.42 -9.62
CA VAL A 111 4.52 -1.14 -9.11
C VAL A 111 4.19 -0.03 -10.10
N HIS A 112 3.30 0.88 -9.71
CA HIS A 112 2.93 2.06 -10.52
C HIS A 112 4.03 3.12 -10.52
N THR A 113 4.69 3.24 -9.38
CA THR A 113 5.80 4.14 -9.14
C THR A 113 6.43 3.74 -7.82
N PRO A 114 7.76 3.81 -7.67
CA PRO A 114 8.36 3.79 -6.34
C PRO A 114 7.85 4.98 -5.50
N MET A 115 8.16 5.02 -4.21
CA MET A 115 7.82 6.14 -3.32
C MET A 115 8.57 7.44 -3.69
N ARG A 116 8.25 8.04 -4.84
CA ARG A 116 8.98 9.16 -5.44
C ARG A 116 9.14 10.35 -4.51
N TYR A 117 8.10 10.66 -3.75
CA TYR A 117 8.12 11.71 -2.72
C TYR A 117 9.18 11.50 -1.63
N LEU A 118 9.73 10.29 -1.46
CA LEU A 118 10.87 10.02 -0.58
C LEU A 118 12.22 9.99 -1.31
N TRP A 119 12.24 9.52 -2.56
CA TRP A 119 13.47 9.25 -3.29
C TRP A 119 13.93 10.43 -4.15
N ASP A 120 13.19 10.77 -5.20
CA ASP A 120 13.56 11.77 -6.21
C ASP A 120 12.84 13.12 -6.05
N GLN A 121 11.67 13.14 -5.38
CA GLN A 121 10.81 14.33 -5.24
C GLN A 121 10.72 14.85 -3.80
N TYR A 122 11.64 14.47 -2.92
CA TYR A 122 11.62 14.90 -1.51
C TYR A 122 11.51 16.42 -1.32
N PRO A 123 12.28 17.28 -2.04
CA PRO A 123 12.15 18.72 -1.89
C PRO A 123 10.79 19.27 -2.35
N GLU A 124 10.14 18.62 -3.32
CA GLU A 124 8.86 19.05 -3.87
C GLU A 124 7.71 18.80 -2.89
N TYR A 125 7.80 17.72 -2.11
CA TYR A 125 6.78 17.33 -1.14
C TYR A 125 7.07 17.88 0.27
N PHE A 126 8.33 17.95 0.69
CA PHE A 126 8.73 18.27 2.07
C PHE A 126 9.70 19.47 2.18
N GLY A 127 9.87 20.23 1.09
CA GLY A 127 10.63 21.47 1.09
C GLY A 127 9.98 22.62 1.87
N PRO A 128 10.71 23.72 2.10
CA PRO A 128 10.15 24.94 2.68
C PRO A 128 8.90 25.41 1.91
N GLY A 129 7.82 25.72 2.61
CA GLY A 129 6.55 26.17 2.01
C GLY A 129 5.68 25.06 1.40
N ARG A 130 6.15 23.80 1.35
CA ARG A 130 5.38 22.65 0.80
C ARG A 130 4.72 21.79 1.88
N ALA A 131 5.33 21.72 3.06
CA ALA A 131 4.78 21.02 4.22
C ALA A 131 4.96 21.87 5.50
N GLY A 132 4.07 21.66 6.48
CA GLY A 132 4.15 22.31 7.78
C GLY A 132 5.43 21.95 8.54
N LEU A 133 5.88 22.81 9.45
CA LEU A 133 7.15 22.65 10.19
C LEU A 133 7.26 21.29 10.88
N LEU A 134 6.19 20.85 11.54
CA LEU A 134 6.13 19.56 12.23
C LEU A 134 6.27 18.38 11.26
N THR A 135 5.57 18.41 10.13
CA THR A 135 5.68 17.39 9.08
C THR A 135 7.10 17.33 8.51
N ARG A 136 7.73 18.47 8.26
CA ARG A 136 9.11 18.52 7.77
C ARG A 136 10.11 17.94 8.77
N ALA A 137 9.95 18.25 10.05
CA ALA A 137 10.78 17.70 11.11
C ALA A 137 10.63 16.18 11.21
N ALA A 138 9.38 15.67 11.24
CA ALA A 138 9.08 14.25 11.28
C ALA A 138 9.62 13.50 10.04
N MET A 139 9.45 14.07 8.85
CA MET A 139 9.97 13.45 7.62
C MET A 139 11.50 13.46 7.57
N ARG A 140 12.16 14.49 8.11
CA ARG A 140 13.62 14.50 8.22
C ARG A 140 14.13 13.35 9.09
N THR A 141 13.43 13.01 10.17
CA THR A 141 13.80 11.89 11.05
C THR A 141 13.41 10.53 10.49
N CYS A 142 12.24 10.42 9.84
CA CYS A 142 11.71 9.12 9.39
C CYS A 142 12.10 8.76 7.95
N SER A 143 12.56 9.70 7.12
CA SER A 143 12.82 9.42 5.69
C SER A 143 13.91 8.39 5.44
N THR A 144 14.94 8.33 6.29
CA THR A 144 15.97 7.28 6.18
C THR A 144 15.37 5.92 6.47
N PHE A 145 14.61 5.80 7.56
CA PHE A 145 13.89 4.57 7.90
C PHE A 145 12.97 4.12 6.76
N LEU A 146 12.16 5.03 6.22
CA LEU A 146 11.23 4.71 5.12
C LEU A 146 11.96 4.26 3.86
N ARG A 147 13.06 4.92 3.49
CA ARG A 147 13.88 4.54 2.31
C ARG A 147 14.55 3.17 2.51
N THR A 148 15.15 2.94 3.67
CA THR A 148 15.76 1.65 4.00
C THR A 148 14.74 0.52 4.02
N TRP A 149 13.55 0.77 4.59
CA TRP A 149 12.47 -0.20 4.56
C TRP A 149 11.96 -0.47 3.13
N ASP A 150 11.82 0.58 2.32
CA ASP A 150 11.35 0.48 0.95
C ASP A 150 12.33 -0.35 0.09
N GLU A 151 13.63 -0.11 0.22
CA GLU A 151 14.67 -0.90 -0.44
C GLU A 151 14.71 -2.35 0.07
N ALA A 152 14.71 -2.55 1.40
CA ALA A 152 14.78 -3.88 1.99
C ALA A 152 13.57 -4.75 1.62
N SER A 153 12.37 -4.18 1.60
CA SER A 153 11.14 -4.89 1.26
C SER A 153 11.06 -5.31 -0.21
N ALA A 154 11.77 -4.62 -1.12
CA ALA A 154 11.80 -5.00 -2.53
C ALA A 154 12.43 -6.38 -2.75
N ASN A 155 13.37 -6.80 -1.89
CA ASN A 155 14.00 -8.12 -1.96
C ASN A 155 13.06 -9.28 -1.58
N ARG A 156 11.83 -8.99 -1.11
CA ARG A 156 10.82 -10.01 -0.77
C ARG A 156 9.86 -10.32 -1.92
N VAL A 157 9.92 -9.57 -3.00
CA VAL A 157 9.03 -9.73 -4.16
C VAL A 157 9.65 -10.75 -5.12
N ASP A 158 8.89 -11.77 -5.52
CA ASP A 158 9.35 -12.77 -6.48
C ASP A 158 9.34 -12.24 -7.91
N VAL A 159 8.30 -11.47 -8.26
CA VAL A 159 8.13 -10.92 -9.61
C VAL A 159 7.64 -9.47 -9.56
N PHE A 160 8.40 -8.58 -10.21
CA PHE A 160 7.97 -7.20 -10.45
C PHE A 160 7.29 -7.05 -11.81
N VAL A 161 6.19 -6.31 -11.82
CA VAL A 161 5.52 -5.80 -13.02
C VAL A 161 5.42 -4.28 -12.85
N ALA A 162 5.64 -3.50 -13.91
CA ALA A 162 5.59 -2.04 -13.86
C ALA A 162 4.97 -1.46 -15.13
N ASN A 163 4.52 -0.21 -15.07
CA ASN A 163 4.02 0.58 -16.20
C ASN A 163 4.75 1.92 -16.37
#